data_AF-A0A2D6D7L5-F1
#
_entry.id   AF-A0A2D6D7L5-F1
#
_cell.length_a   1.000
_cell.length_b   1.000
_cell.length_c   1.000
_cell.angle_alpha   90.00
_cell.angle_beta   90.00
_cell.angle_gamma   90.00
#
_symmetry.space_group_name_H-M   'P 1'
#
loop_
_entity.id
_entity.type
_entity.pdbx_description
1 polymer ?
#
loop_
_entity_poly.entity_id
_entity_poly.type
_entity_poly.pdbx_seq_one_letter_code
_entity_poly.pdbx_strand_id
1 'polypeptide(L)'
;MIDLNKILNTKYEFPSEVVTKIEVGLKEKWDTKLKEMGLSDPSASDLYESLLKKSAEAEKELSGFIGANDCSSEYSLTQMVLAAQRARNPGSGFYLKEDKARDLLLNHPPKDLVQVLGYSSTEEMIESEDFFEIYGSLRFAESSEWMGSFLETYDRLEKTDFEERQIAFRVLSKKRWHDLAENFIKKKFHNLTHLKELGIIFALPRDVVNCEGVVLSTFSLLLHYINEVSYNGKVFEMMKGDNFGKKIIPLLKGEIKEGKDGWRVIPRYLNKEKEIDPRYYESHIHPEAIFWARADESLMELAKGLPGSSLDFWNDVDWVGGMVGDELLTFNSVDVSLSFANKLPLGKHYTYHFKEALWNKVFALSEGDPEDYFLDVWSS
;
A
#
# COMPACT_ATOMS: atom_id res chain seq x y z
N MET A 1 -8.93 -8.25 -29.02
CA MET A 1 -10.14 -7.97 -28.22
C MET A 1 -9.74 -8.20 -26.78
N ILE A 2 -9.97 -7.22 -25.91
CA ILE A 2 -9.65 -7.33 -24.49
C ILE A 2 -10.75 -8.22 -23.88
N ASP A 3 -10.39 -9.40 -23.39
CA ASP A 3 -11.32 -10.37 -22.81
C ASP A 3 -11.18 -10.32 -21.28
N LEU A 4 -12.19 -9.77 -20.62
CA LEU A 4 -12.18 -9.56 -19.16
C LEU A 4 -12.04 -10.87 -18.38
N ASN A 5 -12.72 -11.93 -18.83
CA ASN A 5 -12.65 -13.25 -18.18
C ASN A 5 -11.25 -13.85 -18.32
N LYS A 6 -10.63 -13.68 -19.49
CA LYS A 6 -9.24 -14.12 -19.72
C LYS A 6 -8.25 -13.36 -18.84
N ILE A 7 -8.44 -12.05 -18.66
CA ILE A 7 -7.54 -11.20 -17.88
C ILE A 7 -7.62 -11.52 -16.38
N LEU A 8 -8.84 -11.60 -15.84
CA LEU A 8 -9.07 -11.84 -14.42
C LEU A 8 -8.99 -13.34 -14.05
N ASN A 9 -9.00 -14.23 -15.05
CA ASN A 9 -9.01 -15.68 -14.86
C ASN A 9 -10.07 -16.13 -13.84
N THR A 10 -11.29 -15.60 -13.98
CA THR A 10 -12.39 -15.81 -13.03
C THR A 10 -13.48 -16.69 -13.63
N LYS A 11 -14.26 -17.31 -12.74
CA LYS A 11 -15.53 -17.99 -13.08
C LYS A 11 -16.74 -17.12 -12.79
N TYR A 12 -16.53 -15.90 -12.28
CA TYR A 12 -17.61 -14.98 -11.98
C TYR A 12 -18.30 -14.53 -13.27
N GLU A 13 -19.62 -14.68 -13.32
CA GLU A 13 -20.43 -14.26 -14.45
C GLU A 13 -20.78 -12.78 -14.30
N PHE A 14 -20.02 -11.92 -14.97
CA PHE A 14 -20.27 -10.48 -14.98
C PHE A 14 -21.57 -10.14 -15.73
N PRO A 15 -22.36 -9.16 -15.26
CA PRO A 15 -23.46 -8.61 -16.04
C PRO A 15 -22.96 -8.07 -17.40
N SER A 16 -23.64 -8.41 -18.50
CA SER A 16 -23.19 -8.08 -19.87
C SER A 16 -22.97 -6.58 -20.10
N GLU A 17 -23.78 -5.74 -19.44
CA GLU A 17 -23.62 -4.28 -19.49
C GLU A 17 -22.30 -3.82 -18.83
N VAL A 18 -21.92 -4.44 -17.71
CA VAL A 18 -20.67 -4.14 -16.99
C VAL A 18 -19.46 -4.55 -17.84
N VAL A 19 -19.49 -5.76 -18.41
CA VAL A 19 -18.44 -6.22 -19.34
C VAL A 19 -18.25 -5.24 -20.49
N THR A 20 -19.36 -4.85 -21.13
CA THR A 20 -19.32 -3.92 -22.28
C THR A 20 -18.70 -2.59 -21.88
N LYS A 21 -19.12 -1.99 -20.75
CA LYS A 21 -18.56 -0.72 -20.26
C LYS A 21 -17.06 -0.81 -19.97
N ILE A 22 -16.62 -1.91 -19.36
CA ILE A 22 -15.21 -2.15 -19.05
C ILE A 22 -14.39 -2.32 -20.32
N GLU A 23 -14.82 -3.18 -21.24
CA GLU A 23 -14.07 -3.45 -22.48
C GLU A 23 -13.95 -2.20 -23.36
N VAL A 24 -15.02 -1.40 -23.46
CA VAL A 24 -15.00 -0.10 -24.16
C VAL A 24 -14.03 0.85 -23.47
N GLY A 25 -14.14 1.04 -22.15
CA GLY A 25 -13.28 1.96 -21.40
C GLY A 25 -11.81 1.54 -21.41
N LEU A 26 -11.52 0.23 -21.30
CA LEU A 26 -10.19 -0.33 -21.45
C LEU A 26 -9.62 0.01 -22.81
N LYS A 27 -10.38 -0.23 -23.90
CA LYS A 27 -9.93 0.04 -25.26
C LYS A 27 -9.66 1.52 -25.48
N GLU A 28 -10.58 2.41 -25.08
CA GLU A 28 -10.44 3.85 -25.28
C GLU A 28 -9.21 4.40 -24.56
N LYS A 29 -9.00 4.03 -23.29
CA LYS A 29 -7.83 4.47 -22.53
C LYS A 29 -6.54 3.84 -23.04
N TRP A 30 -6.56 2.56 -23.39
CA TRP A 30 -5.43 1.87 -24.00
C TRP A 30 -4.96 2.56 -25.28
N ASP A 31 -5.87 2.79 -26.23
CA ASP A 31 -5.56 3.44 -27.51
C ASP A 31 -5.05 4.88 -27.28
N THR A 32 -5.62 5.58 -26.29
CA THR A 32 -5.17 6.93 -25.91
C THR A 32 -3.74 6.92 -25.38
N LYS A 33 -3.41 6.00 -24.46
CA LYS A 33 -2.06 5.90 -23.88
C LYS A 33 -1.02 5.44 -24.88
N LEU A 34 -1.35 4.52 -25.78
CA LEU A 34 -0.47 4.16 -26.89
C LEU A 34 -0.17 5.38 -27.77
N LYS A 35 -1.20 6.18 -28.12
CA LYS A 35 -1.02 7.40 -28.90
C LYS A 35 -0.16 8.44 -28.18
N GLU A 36 -0.37 8.66 -26.88
CA GLU A 36 0.47 9.54 -26.06
C GLU A 36 1.95 9.11 -26.06
N MET A 37 2.21 7.80 -26.14
CA MET A 37 3.56 7.23 -26.25
C MET A 37 4.09 7.21 -27.69
N GLY A 38 3.28 7.61 -28.69
CA GLY A 38 3.65 7.56 -30.10
C GLY A 38 3.67 6.15 -30.70
N LEU A 39 2.93 5.21 -30.11
CA LEU A 39 2.81 3.82 -30.54
C LEU A 39 1.47 3.58 -31.25
N SER A 40 1.46 2.84 -32.36
CA SER A 40 0.21 2.48 -33.07
C SER A 40 -0.14 1.00 -33.02
N ASP A 41 0.87 0.13 -33.05
CA ASP A 41 0.73 -1.33 -32.96
C ASP A 41 2.06 -1.93 -32.42
N PRO A 42 2.41 -1.63 -31.16
CA PRO A 42 3.71 -2.02 -30.63
C PRO A 42 3.80 -3.53 -30.40
N SER A 43 4.99 -4.11 -30.54
CA SER A 43 5.26 -5.42 -29.97
C SER A 43 5.20 -5.36 -28.44
N ALA A 44 5.05 -6.52 -27.77
CA ALA A 44 5.06 -6.56 -26.31
C ALA A 44 6.37 -6.00 -25.73
N SER A 45 7.49 -6.23 -26.41
CA SER A 45 8.80 -5.67 -26.02
C SER A 45 8.82 -4.16 -26.15
N ASP A 46 8.36 -3.62 -27.28
CA ASP A 46 8.36 -2.16 -27.53
C ASP A 46 7.49 -1.42 -26.52
N LEU A 47 6.30 -1.95 -26.21
CA LEU A 47 5.41 -1.36 -25.22
C LEU A 47 6.02 -1.43 -23.83
N TYR A 48 6.54 -2.60 -23.43
CA TYR A 48 7.14 -2.78 -22.10
C TYR A 48 8.35 -1.86 -21.88
N GLU A 49 9.28 -1.79 -22.84
CA GLU A 49 10.44 -0.89 -22.77
C GLU A 49 10.00 0.58 -22.69
N SER A 50 8.96 0.95 -23.44
CA SER A 50 8.43 2.31 -23.41
C SER A 50 7.75 2.65 -22.07
N LEU A 51 7.09 1.68 -21.42
CA LEU A 51 6.53 1.84 -20.07
C LEU A 51 7.64 2.00 -19.01
N LEU A 52 8.71 1.20 -19.09
CA LEU A 52 9.87 1.35 -18.20
C LEU A 52 10.53 2.72 -18.37
N LYS A 53 10.66 3.20 -19.61
CA LYS A 53 11.17 4.54 -19.91
C LYS A 53 10.28 5.62 -19.29
N LYS A 54 8.95 5.48 -19.38
CA LYS A 54 8.00 6.41 -18.74
C LYS A 54 8.15 6.42 -17.21
N SER A 55 8.39 5.27 -16.59
CA SER A 55 8.67 5.18 -15.16
C SER A 55 9.99 5.88 -14.78
N ALA A 56 11.04 5.72 -15.58
CA ALA A 56 12.31 6.41 -15.39
C ALA A 56 12.18 7.94 -15.53
N GLU A 57 11.41 8.42 -16.51
CA GLU A 57 11.10 9.85 -16.70
C GLU A 57 10.36 10.42 -15.48
N ALA A 58 9.29 9.74 -15.04
CA ALA A 58 8.52 10.10 -13.85
C ALA A 58 9.37 10.13 -12.57
N GLU A 59 10.25 9.15 -12.37
CA GLU A 59 11.16 9.14 -11.22
C GLU A 59 12.11 10.34 -11.22
N LYS A 60 12.69 10.67 -12.38
CA LYS A 60 13.63 11.80 -12.50
C LYS A 60 12.95 13.12 -12.15
N GLU A 61 11.74 13.33 -12.66
CA GLU A 61 10.94 14.54 -12.38
C GLU A 61 10.55 14.62 -10.90
N LEU A 62 10.08 13.51 -10.33
CA LEU A 62 9.74 13.42 -8.91
C LEU A 62 10.94 13.69 -8.01
N SER A 63 12.10 13.12 -8.34
CA SER A 63 13.35 13.35 -7.59
C SER A 63 13.73 14.83 -7.61
N GLY A 64 13.58 15.49 -8.76
CA GLY A 64 13.79 16.93 -8.91
C GLY A 64 12.82 17.77 -8.07
N PHE A 65 11.56 17.36 -7.98
CA PHE A 65 10.55 18.03 -7.18
C PHE A 65 10.77 17.88 -5.68
N ILE A 66 11.06 16.65 -5.22
CA ILE A 66 11.29 16.35 -3.80
C ILE A 66 12.63 16.95 -3.32
N GLY A 67 13.62 17.05 -4.20
CA GLY A 67 15.00 17.39 -3.82
C GLY A 67 15.75 16.21 -3.19
N ALA A 68 15.30 14.98 -3.46
CA ALA A 68 15.93 13.74 -3.00
C ALA A 68 16.02 12.76 -4.18
N ASN A 69 17.16 12.10 -4.32
CA ASN A 69 17.46 11.16 -5.40
C ASN A 69 17.72 9.72 -4.89
N ASP A 70 17.59 9.49 -3.59
CA ASP A 70 17.74 8.18 -2.98
C ASP A 70 16.87 8.03 -1.71
N CYS A 71 16.93 6.85 -1.09
CA CYS A 71 16.32 6.58 0.22
C CYS A 71 17.38 6.22 1.26
N SER A 72 18.62 6.69 1.09
CA SER A 72 19.78 6.17 1.83
C SER A 72 20.07 6.92 3.12
N SER A 73 19.50 8.11 3.26
CA SER A 73 19.72 9.02 4.39
C SER A 73 18.41 9.45 5.05
N GLU A 74 18.51 9.80 6.34
CA GLU A 74 17.41 10.39 7.10
C GLU A 74 16.92 11.69 6.45
N TYR A 75 17.83 12.48 5.88
CA TYR A 75 17.50 13.71 5.16
C TYR A 75 16.64 13.44 3.92
N SER A 76 17.07 12.52 3.04
CA SER A 76 16.33 12.18 1.81
C SER A 76 14.91 11.69 2.13
N LEU A 77 14.78 10.81 3.11
CA LEU A 77 13.49 10.30 3.58
C LEU A 77 12.62 11.38 4.21
N THR A 78 13.21 12.30 4.97
CA THR A 78 12.48 13.45 5.52
C THR A 78 11.91 14.32 4.40
N GLN A 79 12.67 14.58 3.33
CA GLN A 79 12.16 15.33 2.18
C GLN A 79 10.99 14.60 1.50
N MET A 80 11.09 13.28 1.33
CA MET A 80 9.98 12.46 0.80
C MET A 80 8.73 12.55 1.67
N VAL A 81 8.88 12.43 3.00
CA VAL A 81 7.77 12.58 3.97
C VAL A 81 7.10 13.94 3.85
N LEU A 82 7.88 15.02 3.87
CA LEU A 82 7.35 16.37 3.74
C LEU A 82 6.68 16.63 2.39
N ALA A 83 7.17 16.01 1.31
CA ALA A 83 6.54 16.10 0.00
C ALA A 83 5.23 15.32 -0.05
N ALA A 84 5.18 14.11 0.53
CA ALA A 84 3.96 13.30 0.58
C ALA A 84 2.86 13.95 1.42
N GLN A 85 3.21 14.55 2.57
CA GLN A 85 2.27 15.31 3.41
C GLN A 85 1.69 16.54 2.69
N ARG A 86 2.46 17.15 1.77
CA ARG A 86 1.98 18.25 0.92
C ARG A 86 1.08 17.76 -0.22
N ALA A 87 1.42 16.62 -0.80
CA ALA A 87 0.62 15.97 -1.85
C ALA A 87 -0.76 15.53 -1.36
N ARG A 88 -0.77 14.99 -0.14
CA ARG A 88 -1.94 14.43 0.51
C ARG A 88 -1.92 14.87 1.95
N ASN A 89 -2.82 15.77 2.32
CA ASN A 89 -3.03 16.10 3.73
C ASN A 89 -3.49 14.81 4.45
N PRO A 90 -2.69 14.26 5.39
CA PRO A 90 -3.04 13.03 6.08
C PRO A 90 -4.26 13.19 7.01
N GLY A 91 -4.55 14.41 7.44
CA GLY A 91 -5.67 14.73 8.33
C GLY A 91 -5.58 14.06 9.71
N SER A 92 -6.65 14.24 10.48
CA SER A 92 -6.87 13.48 11.72
C SER A 92 -7.44 12.10 11.41
N GLY A 93 -7.18 11.15 12.30
CA GLY A 93 -7.89 9.86 12.36
C GLY A 93 -8.04 9.39 13.80
N PHE A 94 -8.72 8.26 13.98
CA PHE A 94 -9.04 7.69 15.28
C PHE A 94 -8.09 6.54 15.61
N TYR A 95 -7.16 6.74 16.54
CA TYR A 95 -6.03 5.84 16.79
C TYR A 95 -5.87 5.53 18.28
N LEU A 96 -5.25 4.39 18.58
CA LEU A 96 -4.94 3.96 19.93
C LEU A 96 -4.11 5.03 20.65
N LYS A 97 -4.51 5.33 21.89
CA LYS A 97 -3.79 6.27 22.76
C LYS A 97 -2.44 5.71 23.16
N GLU A 98 -1.48 6.61 23.32
CA GLU A 98 -0.11 6.23 23.66
C GLU A 98 0.01 5.54 25.02
N ASP A 99 -0.70 6.03 26.04
CA ASP A 99 -0.73 5.44 27.38
C ASP A 99 -1.25 4.00 27.34
N LYS A 100 -2.32 3.76 26.57
CA LYS A 100 -2.84 2.41 26.40
C LYS A 100 -1.88 1.49 25.66
N ALA A 101 -1.24 1.99 24.61
CA ALA A 101 -0.24 1.22 23.88
C ALA A 101 0.96 0.87 24.78
N ARG A 102 1.39 1.78 25.66
CA ARG A 102 2.43 1.54 26.68
C ARG A 102 2.00 0.43 27.65
N ASP A 103 0.77 0.50 28.15
CA ASP A 103 0.21 -0.53 29.04
C ASP A 103 0.21 -1.92 28.38
N LEU A 104 -0.19 -2.02 27.11
CA LEU A 104 -0.17 -3.28 26.38
C LEU A 104 1.26 -3.84 26.29
N LEU A 105 2.24 -3.00 25.96
CA LEU A 105 3.63 -3.40 25.81
C LEU A 105 4.28 -3.83 27.15
N LEU A 106 3.98 -3.13 28.24
CA LEU A 106 4.44 -3.49 29.59
C LEU A 106 3.83 -4.81 30.07
N ASN A 107 2.55 -5.06 29.76
CA ASN A 107 1.87 -6.31 30.10
C ASN A 107 2.25 -7.48 29.19
N HIS A 108 2.88 -7.20 28.05
CA HIS A 108 3.37 -8.20 27.10
C HIS A 108 4.78 -7.84 26.60
N PRO A 109 5.83 -7.98 27.45
CA PRO A 109 7.18 -7.47 27.17
C PRO A 109 7.83 -7.99 25.87
N PRO A 110 8.45 -7.10 25.05
CA PRO A 110 9.21 -7.46 23.86
C PRO A 110 10.66 -7.82 24.22
N LYS A 111 10.88 -9.10 24.56
CA LYS A 111 12.16 -9.55 25.15
C LYS A 111 13.31 -9.46 24.15
N ASP A 112 13.06 -9.76 22.88
CA ASP A 112 14.10 -9.77 21.85
C ASP A 112 14.55 -8.33 21.56
N LEU A 113 13.60 -7.39 21.49
CA LEU A 113 13.91 -5.97 21.30
C LEU A 113 14.71 -5.39 22.48
N VAL A 114 14.29 -5.67 23.72
CA VAL A 114 15.01 -5.24 24.95
C VAL A 114 16.44 -5.74 24.93
N GLN A 115 16.65 -7.03 24.61
CA GLN A 115 17.97 -7.64 24.55
C GLN A 115 18.84 -7.04 23.44
N VAL A 116 18.30 -6.87 22.23
CA VAL A 116 19.05 -6.36 21.08
C VAL A 116 19.46 -4.90 21.29
N LEU A 117 18.61 -4.09 21.93
CA LEU A 117 18.91 -2.69 22.22
C LEU A 117 19.82 -2.50 23.46
N GLY A 118 20.02 -3.56 24.25
CA GLY A 118 20.93 -3.57 25.39
C GLY A 118 20.33 -3.04 26.69
N TYR A 119 19.01 -3.07 26.85
CA TYR A 119 18.31 -2.65 28.07
C TYR A 119 18.10 -3.80 29.05
N SER A 120 17.96 -3.48 30.34
CA SER A 120 17.72 -4.46 31.40
C SER A 120 16.24 -4.81 31.58
N SER A 121 15.33 -3.92 31.21
CA SER A 121 13.88 -4.14 31.26
C SER A 121 13.12 -3.38 30.17
N THR A 122 11.83 -3.72 30.01
CA THR A 122 10.93 -3.02 29.09
C THR A 122 10.68 -1.58 29.54
N GLU A 123 10.56 -1.36 30.86
CA GLU A 123 10.41 -0.04 31.46
C GLU A 123 11.62 0.85 31.14
N GLU A 124 12.84 0.37 31.36
CA GLU A 124 14.06 1.13 31.06
C GLU A 124 14.13 1.52 29.58
N MET A 125 13.79 0.58 28.67
CA MET A 125 13.74 0.84 27.24
C MET A 125 12.69 1.91 26.89
N ILE A 126 11.49 1.80 27.45
CA ILE A 126 10.38 2.74 27.22
C ILE A 126 10.69 4.15 27.76
N GLU A 127 11.48 4.26 28.82
CA GLU A 127 11.93 5.53 29.39
C GLU A 127 13.10 6.16 28.60
N SER A 128 13.87 5.34 27.89
CA SER A 128 15.11 5.75 27.22
C SER A 128 14.96 6.07 25.73
N GLU A 129 13.91 5.57 25.08
CA GLU A 129 13.73 5.63 23.62
C GLU A 129 12.40 6.31 23.23
N ASP A 130 12.29 6.77 21.98
CA ASP A 130 11.00 7.21 21.43
C ASP A 130 10.05 6.01 21.38
N PHE A 131 8.93 6.10 22.09
CA PHE A 131 8.00 4.99 22.26
C PHE A 131 7.43 4.48 20.94
N PHE A 132 7.19 5.35 19.97
CA PHE A 132 6.68 4.93 18.67
C PHE A 132 7.76 4.24 17.84
N GLU A 133 9.03 4.64 17.97
CA GLU A 133 10.15 3.92 17.35
C GLU A 133 10.30 2.51 17.96
N ILE A 134 10.16 2.35 19.28
CA ILE A 134 10.10 1.03 19.93
C ILE A 134 8.99 0.18 19.31
N TYR A 135 7.76 0.72 19.28
CA TYR A 135 6.58 -0.03 18.82
C TYR A 135 6.66 -0.39 17.34
N GLY A 136 7.14 0.53 16.50
CA GLY A 136 7.39 0.27 15.08
C GLY A 136 8.43 -0.83 14.86
N SER A 137 9.42 -0.90 15.76
CA SER A 137 10.52 -1.86 15.68
C SER A 137 10.15 -3.29 16.07
N LEU A 138 9.04 -3.48 16.77
CA LEU A 138 8.52 -4.82 17.10
C LEU A 138 8.37 -5.69 15.84
N ARG A 139 7.94 -5.10 14.72
CA ARG A 139 7.72 -5.81 13.44
C ARG A 139 8.96 -6.49 12.85
N PHE A 140 10.15 -6.07 13.27
CA PHE A 140 11.41 -6.61 12.76
C PHE A 140 12.36 -7.09 13.85
N ALA A 141 12.05 -6.85 15.12
CA ALA A 141 12.78 -7.38 16.27
C ALA A 141 12.16 -8.67 16.81
N GLU A 142 10.83 -8.75 16.90
CA GLU A 142 10.12 -9.84 17.55
C GLU A 142 9.68 -10.93 16.55
N SER A 143 9.49 -12.14 17.06
CA SER A 143 9.01 -13.28 16.28
C SER A 143 7.56 -13.10 15.78
N SER A 144 7.18 -13.85 14.74
CA SER A 144 5.80 -13.83 14.23
C SER A 144 4.81 -14.40 15.27
N GLU A 145 5.26 -15.36 16.06
CA GLU A 145 4.53 -15.94 17.18
C GLU A 145 4.25 -14.89 18.25
N TRP A 146 5.27 -14.12 18.65
CA TRP A 146 5.11 -13.03 19.62
C TRP A 146 4.19 -11.92 19.08
N MET A 147 4.36 -11.51 17.81
CA MET A 147 3.48 -10.51 17.18
C MET A 147 2.03 -10.98 17.16
N GLY A 148 1.80 -12.28 16.93
CA GLY A 148 0.47 -12.90 17.00
C GLY A 148 -0.14 -12.84 18.39
N SER A 149 0.59 -13.25 19.43
CA SER A 149 0.11 -13.21 20.82
C SER A 149 -0.04 -11.79 21.35
N PHE A 150 0.81 -10.87 20.91
CA PHE A 150 0.71 -9.45 21.26
C PHE A 150 -0.58 -8.84 20.71
N LEU A 151 -0.91 -9.12 19.46
CA LEU A 151 -2.16 -8.63 18.85
C LEU A 151 -3.41 -9.22 19.55
N GLU A 152 -3.34 -10.42 20.11
CA GLU A 152 -4.45 -10.99 20.90
C GLU A 152 -4.76 -10.20 22.17
N THR A 153 -3.80 -9.45 22.72
CA THR A 153 -4.01 -8.58 23.88
C THR A 153 -4.96 -7.41 23.60
N TYR A 154 -5.24 -7.14 22.32
CA TYR A 154 -6.15 -6.07 21.90
C TYR A 154 -7.62 -6.44 22.15
N ASP A 155 -7.94 -7.67 22.54
CA ASP A 155 -9.32 -8.17 22.71
C ASP A 155 -10.15 -7.36 23.72
N ARG A 156 -9.46 -6.75 24.69
CA ARG A 156 -10.02 -5.91 25.77
C ARG A 156 -10.03 -4.43 25.44
N LEU A 157 -9.55 -4.01 24.28
CA LEU A 157 -9.57 -2.60 23.90
C LEU A 157 -11.01 -2.12 23.74
N GLU A 158 -11.27 -0.96 24.29
CA GLU A 158 -12.52 -0.24 24.15
C GLU A 158 -12.34 0.94 23.21
N LYS A 159 -13.44 1.44 22.66
CA LYS A 159 -13.42 2.64 21.81
C LYS A 159 -12.84 3.85 22.54
N THR A 160 -13.01 3.92 23.87
CA THR A 160 -12.46 4.96 24.76
C THR A 160 -10.93 4.91 24.92
N ASP A 161 -10.29 3.80 24.55
CA ASP A 161 -8.83 3.66 24.50
C ASP A 161 -8.21 4.33 23.26
N PHE A 162 -9.06 4.87 22.36
CA PHE A 162 -8.65 5.54 21.13
C PHE A 162 -8.96 7.04 21.22
N GLU A 163 -8.26 7.82 20.40
CA GLU A 163 -8.37 9.28 20.34
C GLU A 163 -8.26 9.80 18.91
N GLU A 164 -8.83 10.98 18.66
CA GLU A 164 -8.61 11.69 17.42
C GLU A 164 -7.24 12.38 17.45
N ARG A 165 -6.37 12.06 16.50
CA ARG A 165 -5.08 12.74 16.32
C ARG A 165 -4.58 12.64 14.89
N GLN A 166 -3.58 13.47 14.55
CA GLN A 166 -2.93 13.44 13.25
C GLN A 166 -2.11 12.15 13.06
N ILE A 167 -1.95 11.73 11.81
CA ILE A 167 -0.99 10.67 11.46
C ILE A 167 0.43 11.14 11.79
N ALA A 168 1.15 10.32 12.53
CA ALA A 168 2.55 10.57 12.86
C ALA A 168 3.47 9.96 11.80
N PHE A 169 4.56 10.66 11.49
CA PHE A 169 5.62 10.16 10.63
C PHE A 169 6.91 10.07 11.46
N ARG A 170 7.68 9.00 11.26
CA ARG A 170 8.98 8.80 11.90
C ARG A 170 10.00 8.36 10.87
N VAL A 171 11.03 9.16 10.67
CA VAL A 171 12.22 8.74 9.93
C VAL A 171 13.19 8.15 10.94
N LEU A 172 13.34 6.83 10.94
CA LEU A 172 14.14 6.14 11.95
C LEU A 172 15.62 6.44 11.76
N SER A 173 16.34 6.65 12.86
CA SER A 173 17.78 6.85 12.78
C SER A 173 18.48 5.63 12.21
N LYS A 174 19.28 5.84 11.16
CA LYS A 174 20.08 4.76 10.55
C LYS A 174 21.01 4.16 11.58
N LYS A 175 21.66 5.01 12.40
CA LYS A 175 22.61 4.57 13.41
C LYS A 175 21.97 3.68 14.48
N ARG A 176 20.71 3.94 14.85
CA ARG A 176 20.04 3.21 15.93
C ARG A 176 19.33 1.95 15.45
N TRP A 177 18.69 1.99 14.29
CA TRP A 177 17.70 0.96 13.89
C TRP A 177 18.11 0.13 12.66
N HIS A 178 19.13 0.54 11.91
CA HIS A 178 19.45 -0.08 10.61
C HIS A 178 19.80 -1.55 10.70
N ASP A 179 20.70 -1.94 11.61
CA ASP A 179 21.16 -3.33 11.74
C ASP A 179 19.99 -4.27 12.08
N LEU A 180 19.07 -3.78 12.92
CA LEU A 180 17.87 -4.50 13.32
C LEU A 180 16.86 -4.60 12.16
N ALA A 181 16.73 -3.55 11.35
CA ALA A 181 15.81 -3.50 10.23
C ALA A 181 16.34 -4.12 8.93
N GLU A 182 17.63 -4.45 8.83
CA GLU A 182 18.27 -4.87 7.59
C GLU A 182 17.58 -6.10 6.97
N ASN A 183 17.27 -7.10 7.80
CA ASN A 183 16.55 -8.30 7.38
C ASN A 183 15.14 -8.00 6.91
N PHE A 184 14.45 -7.06 7.56
CA PHE A 184 13.11 -6.62 7.15
C PHE A 184 13.16 -5.96 5.77
N ILE A 185 14.10 -5.02 5.56
CA ILE A 185 14.26 -4.33 4.28
C ILE A 185 14.60 -5.32 3.16
N LYS A 186 15.54 -6.25 3.41
CA LYS A 186 15.92 -7.30 2.44
C LYS A 186 14.75 -8.21 2.09
N LYS A 187 13.93 -8.60 3.09
CA LYS A 187 12.77 -9.49 2.87
C LYS A 187 11.62 -8.80 2.16
N LYS A 188 11.37 -7.53 2.46
CA LYS A 188 10.23 -6.76 1.95
C LYS A 188 10.53 -6.00 0.65
N PHE A 189 11.79 -5.82 0.30
CA PHE A 189 12.26 -5.03 -0.84
C PHE A 189 11.88 -3.54 -0.78
N HIS A 190 11.34 -3.07 0.35
CA HIS A 190 11.04 -1.67 0.63
C HIS A 190 11.42 -1.31 2.07
N ASN A 191 11.54 -0.01 2.33
CA ASN A 191 12.07 0.56 3.57
C ASN A 191 11.04 1.41 4.33
N LEU A 192 9.76 1.22 4.02
CA LEU A 192 8.62 1.81 4.73
C LEU A 192 7.87 0.74 5.52
N THR A 193 7.27 1.15 6.62
CA THR A 193 6.36 0.33 7.44
C THR A 193 5.37 1.26 8.14
N HIS A 194 4.29 0.72 8.69
CA HIS A 194 3.25 1.49 9.37
C HIS A 194 2.59 0.65 10.47
N LEU A 195 1.88 1.34 11.35
CA LEU A 195 1.00 0.79 12.37
C LEU A 195 -0.35 1.50 12.25
N LYS A 196 -1.36 0.76 11.80
CA LYS A 196 -2.69 1.29 11.46
C LYS A 196 -3.41 1.75 12.73
N GLU A 197 -3.35 0.92 13.75
CA GLU A 197 -3.93 1.14 15.07
C GLU A 197 -3.35 2.36 15.77
N LEU A 198 -2.06 2.67 15.52
CA LEU A 198 -1.37 3.80 16.11
C LEU A 198 -1.30 5.00 15.16
N GLY A 199 -1.82 4.93 13.94
CA GLY A 199 -1.77 6.08 13.05
C GLY A 199 -0.35 6.54 12.72
N ILE A 200 0.61 5.62 12.53
CA ILE A 200 2.04 5.97 12.35
C ILE A 200 2.61 5.33 11.11
N ILE A 201 3.40 6.09 10.38
CA ILE A 201 4.19 5.64 9.23
C ILE A 201 5.67 5.87 9.52
N PHE A 202 6.47 4.84 9.30
CA PHE A 202 7.91 4.83 9.52
C PHE A 202 8.64 4.73 8.19
N ALA A 203 9.72 5.50 8.06
CA ALA A 203 10.66 5.42 6.95
C ALA A 203 12.05 5.09 7.49
N LEU A 204 12.68 4.06 6.93
CA LEU A 204 13.99 3.58 7.34
C LEU A 204 15.02 3.87 6.26
N PRO A 205 16.15 4.50 6.58
CA PRO A 205 17.26 4.61 5.63
C PRO A 205 17.72 3.21 5.17
N ARG A 206 18.00 3.05 3.89
CA ARG A 206 18.49 1.77 3.32
C ARG A 206 19.86 1.96 2.68
N ASP A 207 20.70 0.92 2.67
CA ASP A 207 22.08 1.03 2.13
C ASP A 207 22.16 1.12 0.59
N VAL A 208 21.03 1.22 -0.07
CA VAL A 208 20.96 1.25 -1.53
C VAL A 208 21.06 2.69 -2.02
N VAL A 209 22.20 3.02 -2.61
CA VAL A 209 22.49 4.29 -3.29
C VAL A 209 22.30 4.09 -4.80
N ASN A 210 21.60 5.01 -5.47
CA ASN A 210 21.40 5.03 -6.93
C ASN A 210 20.72 3.79 -7.54
N CYS A 211 19.55 3.43 -7.01
CA CYS A 211 18.70 2.45 -7.69
C CYS A 211 17.57 3.15 -8.43
N GLU A 212 17.55 2.96 -9.73
CA GLU A 212 16.43 3.24 -10.62
C GLU A 212 15.12 2.67 -10.04
N GLY A 213 14.03 3.41 -10.15
CA GLY A 213 12.67 3.06 -9.72
C GLY A 213 12.38 3.19 -8.23
N VAL A 214 13.37 3.49 -7.40
CA VAL A 214 13.26 3.48 -5.95
C VAL A 214 12.60 4.72 -5.39
N VAL A 215 12.92 5.91 -5.93
CA VAL A 215 12.33 7.15 -5.45
C VAL A 215 10.84 7.13 -5.75
N LEU A 216 10.48 6.75 -6.98
CA LEU A 216 9.08 6.62 -7.39
C LEU A 216 8.34 5.57 -6.57
N SER A 217 8.85 4.34 -6.48
CA SER A 217 8.16 3.28 -5.72
C SER A 217 8.05 3.58 -4.22
N THR A 218 9.09 4.14 -3.60
CA THR A 218 9.07 4.51 -2.18
C THR A 218 8.07 5.64 -1.93
N PHE A 219 8.05 6.66 -2.80
CA PHE A 219 7.12 7.77 -2.66
C PHE A 219 5.67 7.35 -2.88
N SER A 220 5.40 6.53 -3.90
CA SER A 220 4.06 5.96 -4.11
C SER A 220 3.62 5.11 -2.93
N LEU A 221 4.51 4.27 -2.37
CA LEU A 221 4.22 3.46 -1.19
C LEU A 221 3.92 4.32 0.04
N LEU A 222 4.62 5.44 0.21
CA LEU A 222 4.34 6.39 1.29
C LEU A 222 2.94 6.99 1.17
N LEU A 223 2.55 7.44 -0.02
CA LEU A 223 1.19 7.94 -0.29
C LEU A 223 0.14 6.86 -0.04
N HIS A 224 0.42 5.62 -0.46
CA HIS A 224 -0.44 4.47 -0.19
C HIS A 224 -0.62 4.23 1.31
N TYR A 225 0.45 4.26 2.12
CA TYR A 225 0.35 4.12 3.57
C TYR A 225 -0.39 5.26 4.25
N ILE A 226 -0.29 6.50 3.75
CA ILE A 226 -1.12 7.61 4.24
C ILE A 226 -2.59 7.24 4.10
N ASN A 227 -3.00 6.78 2.92
CA ASN A 227 -4.37 6.37 2.67
C ASN A 227 -4.76 5.19 3.58
N GLU A 228 -4.00 4.09 3.55
CA GLU A 228 -4.30 2.90 4.33
C GLU A 228 -4.48 3.21 5.83
N VAL A 229 -3.58 4.01 6.42
CA VAL A 229 -3.68 4.43 7.82
C VAL A 229 -4.92 5.29 8.07
N SER A 230 -5.18 6.30 7.22
CA SER A 230 -6.39 7.13 7.33
C SER A 230 -7.68 6.30 7.24
N TYR A 231 -7.74 5.33 6.33
CA TYR A 231 -8.92 4.49 6.14
C TYR A 231 -9.16 3.56 7.32
N ASN A 232 -8.12 2.95 7.87
CA ASN A 232 -8.27 2.14 9.08
C ASN A 232 -8.72 3.00 10.27
N GLY A 233 -8.19 4.22 10.42
CA GLY A 233 -8.68 5.19 11.41
C GLY A 233 -10.18 5.48 11.28
N LYS A 234 -10.67 5.71 10.05
CA LYS A 234 -12.11 5.88 9.79
C LYS A 234 -12.93 4.64 10.16
N VAL A 235 -12.44 3.44 9.83
CA VAL A 235 -13.13 2.19 10.21
C VAL A 235 -13.23 2.08 11.73
N PHE A 236 -12.13 2.30 12.46
CA PHE A 236 -12.13 2.26 13.93
C PHE A 236 -13.13 3.27 14.52
N GLU A 237 -13.20 4.48 13.96
CA GLU A 237 -14.18 5.48 14.37
C GLU A 237 -15.62 5.04 14.09
N MET A 238 -15.87 4.43 12.93
CA MET A 238 -17.20 4.01 12.51
C MET A 238 -17.70 2.74 13.22
N MET A 239 -16.80 1.92 13.78
CA MET A 239 -17.16 0.67 14.45
C MET A 239 -18.21 0.89 15.56
N LYS A 240 -19.27 0.09 15.50
CA LYS A 240 -20.42 0.13 16.45
C LYS A 240 -20.50 -1.12 17.32
N GLY A 241 -21.20 -1.00 18.44
CA GLY A 241 -21.51 -2.12 19.34
C GLY A 241 -20.37 -2.51 20.30
N ASP A 242 -20.61 -3.55 21.08
CA ASP A 242 -19.66 -4.07 22.06
C ASP A 242 -18.53 -4.88 21.40
N ASN A 243 -17.50 -5.21 22.18
CA ASN A 243 -16.32 -5.98 21.75
C ASN A 243 -15.47 -5.29 20.68
N PHE A 244 -15.27 -3.98 20.80
CA PHE A 244 -14.43 -3.18 19.90
C PHE A 244 -13.07 -3.85 19.61
N GLY A 245 -12.32 -4.21 20.65
CA GLY A 245 -11.04 -4.92 20.55
C GLY A 245 -11.08 -6.20 19.70
N LYS A 246 -12.13 -7.01 19.85
CA LYS A 246 -12.30 -8.24 19.06
C LYS A 246 -12.62 -7.97 17.59
N LYS A 247 -13.19 -6.81 17.26
CA LYS A 247 -13.49 -6.42 15.87
C LYS A 247 -12.27 -5.87 15.14
N ILE A 248 -11.36 -5.17 15.84
CA ILE A 248 -10.16 -4.60 15.22
C ILE A 248 -9.10 -5.67 14.91
N ILE A 249 -8.98 -6.72 15.72
CA ILE A 249 -8.00 -7.81 15.53
C ILE A 249 -8.07 -8.43 14.13
N PRO A 250 -9.22 -8.93 13.63
CA PRO A 250 -9.30 -9.54 12.31
C PRO A 250 -8.96 -8.55 11.18
N LEU A 251 -9.32 -7.27 11.33
CA LEU A 251 -8.95 -6.21 10.38
C LEU A 251 -7.42 -6.03 10.32
N LEU A 252 -6.77 -5.94 11.49
CA LEU A 252 -5.31 -5.80 11.59
C LEU A 252 -4.57 -7.04 11.10
N LYS A 253 -5.14 -8.24 11.28
CA LYS A 253 -4.62 -9.50 10.71
C LYS A 253 -4.81 -9.61 9.20
N GLY A 254 -5.65 -8.75 8.61
CA GLY A 254 -6.02 -8.82 7.21
C GLY A 254 -6.88 -10.04 6.89
N GLU A 255 -7.79 -10.42 7.79
CA GLU A 255 -8.75 -11.50 7.53
C GLU A 255 -9.72 -11.11 6.41
N ILE A 256 -10.22 -12.11 5.68
CA ILE A 256 -11.20 -11.88 4.61
C ILE A 256 -12.59 -11.76 5.25
N LYS A 257 -13.33 -10.70 4.93
CA LYS A 257 -14.71 -10.48 5.41
C LYS A 257 -15.69 -10.65 4.25
N GLU A 258 -16.74 -11.42 4.46
CA GLU A 258 -17.84 -11.56 3.50
C GLU A 258 -18.85 -10.45 3.71
N GLY A 259 -19.25 -9.78 2.62
CA GLY A 259 -20.38 -8.86 2.64
C GLY A 259 -21.71 -9.58 2.41
N LYS A 260 -22.80 -8.82 2.48
CA LYS A 260 -24.18 -9.36 2.44
C LYS A 260 -24.66 -9.72 1.03
N ASP A 261 -23.92 -9.30 0.03
CA ASP A 261 -24.17 -9.34 -1.41
C ASP A 261 -23.34 -10.42 -2.12
N GLY A 262 -22.61 -11.25 -1.38
CA GLY A 262 -21.74 -12.29 -1.94
C GLY A 262 -20.37 -11.79 -2.39
N TRP A 263 -20.13 -10.48 -2.34
CA TRP A 263 -18.81 -9.90 -2.50
C TRP A 263 -17.98 -10.05 -1.22
N ARG A 264 -16.67 -10.08 -1.39
CA ARG A 264 -15.71 -10.17 -0.27
C ARG A 264 -14.81 -8.97 -0.22
N VAL A 265 -14.36 -8.66 0.99
CA VAL A 265 -13.27 -7.71 1.21
C VAL A 265 -12.02 -8.51 1.53
N ILE A 266 -11.03 -8.42 0.64
CA ILE A 266 -9.75 -9.14 0.77
C ILE A 266 -8.65 -8.11 1.08
N PRO A 267 -8.36 -7.82 2.36
CA PRO A 267 -7.44 -6.74 2.75
C PRO A 267 -5.95 -7.15 2.70
N ARG A 268 -5.61 -8.22 1.96
CA ARG A 268 -4.26 -8.73 1.84
C ARG A 268 -4.02 -9.38 0.48
N TYR A 269 -2.78 -9.31 0.03
CA TYR A 269 -2.35 -9.90 -1.23
C TYR A 269 -2.32 -11.44 -1.16
N LEU A 270 -3.31 -12.11 -1.73
CA LEU A 270 -3.41 -13.59 -1.74
C LEU A 270 -2.46 -14.26 -2.74
N ASN A 271 -1.97 -13.52 -3.74
CA ASN A 271 -1.04 -14.03 -4.76
C ASN A 271 0.43 -14.08 -4.28
N LYS A 272 0.72 -13.63 -3.05
CA LYS A 272 2.07 -13.67 -2.46
C LYS A 272 2.40 -15.01 -1.80
N GLU A 273 1.41 -15.90 -1.69
CA GLU A 273 1.57 -17.23 -1.11
C GLU A 273 1.98 -18.26 -2.18
N LYS A 274 2.62 -19.36 -1.74
CA LYS A 274 3.02 -20.46 -2.65
C LYS A 274 1.80 -21.13 -3.30
N GLU A 275 0.69 -21.17 -2.56
CA GLU A 275 -0.61 -21.64 -3.02
C GLU A 275 -1.56 -20.44 -3.02
N ILE A 276 -2.15 -20.14 -4.18
CA ILE A 276 -3.10 -19.03 -4.31
C ILE A 276 -4.42 -19.48 -3.69
N ASP A 277 -4.89 -18.73 -2.69
CA ASP A 277 -6.19 -18.94 -2.08
C ASP A 277 -7.29 -18.87 -3.15
N PRO A 278 -8.17 -19.89 -3.30
CA PRO A 278 -9.19 -19.92 -4.35
C PRO A 278 -10.11 -18.71 -4.38
N ARG A 279 -10.32 -18.06 -3.22
CA ARG A 279 -11.15 -16.84 -3.09
C ARG A 279 -10.59 -15.66 -3.89
N TYR A 280 -9.31 -15.71 -4.27
CA TYR A 280 -8.69 -14.77 -5.20
C TYR A 280 -9.41 -14.67 -6.55
N TYR A 281 -10.04 -15.75 -6.99
CA TYR A 281 -10.74 -15.81 -8.28
C TYR A 281 -12.25 -15.55 -8.16
N GLU A 282 -12.75 -15.33 -6.95
CA GLU A 282 -14.17 -15.04 -6.68
C GLU A 282 -14.42 -13.53 -6.71
N SER A 283 -15.68 -13.10 -6.69
CA SER A 283 -16.03 -11.67 -6.63
C SER A 283 -15.55 -11.03 -5.33
N HIS A 284 -14.69 -10.03 -5.45
CA HIS A 284 -14.14 -9.32 -4.30
C HIS A 284 -13.75 -7.89 -4.64
N ILE A 285 -13.70 -7.06 -3.61
CA ILE A 285 -12.94 -5.82 -3.63
C ILE A 285 -11.61 -6.02 -2.91
N HIS A 286 -10.60 -5.25 -3.32
CA HIS A 286 -9.29 -5.23 -2.70
C HIS A 286 -8.99 -3.82 -2.20
N PRO A 287 -9.06 -3.55 -0.87
CA PRO A 287 -8.88 -2.20 -0.34
C PRO A 287 -7.47 -1.64 -0.60
N GLU A 288 -6.43 -2.48 -0.70
CA GLU A 288 -5.10 -1.98 -1.10
C GLU A 288 -5.14 -1.27 -2.46
N ALA A 289 -5.92 -1.78 -3.43
CA ALA A 289 -6.04 -1.13 -4.74
C ALA A 289 -6.78 0.21 -4.64
N ILE A 290 -7.69 0.38 -3.68
CA ILE A 290 -8.29 1.68 -3.36
C ILE A 290 -7.20 2.63 -2.85
N PHE A 291 -6.36 2.18 -1.92
CA PHE A 291 -5.29 3.00 -1.34
C PHE A 291 -4.23 3.39 -2.39
N TRP A 292 -3.94 2.50 -3.33
CA TRP A 292 -3.08 2.78 -4.48
C TRP A 292 -3.71 3.77 -5.46
N ALA A 293 -4.99 3.62 -5.80
CA ALA A 293 -5.69 4.58 -6.66
C ALA A 293 -5.67 5.99 -6.03
N ARG A 294 -5.90 6.12 -4.72
CA ARG A 294 -5.77 7.38 -3.98
C ARG A 294 -4.33 7.90 -3.92
N ALA A 295 -3.33 7.02 -3.93
CA ALA A 295 -1.92 7.40 -4.01
C ALA A 295 -1.60 7.98 -5.40
N ASP A 296 -2.08 7.34 -6.47
CA ASP A 296 -1.95 7.84 -7.84
C ASP A 296 -2.63 9.20 -8.00
N GLU A 297 -3.86 9.38 -7.50
CA GLU A 297 -4.53 10.70 -7.48
C GLU A 297 -3.68 11.78 -6.78
N SER A 298 -3.03 11.43 -5.68
CA SER A 298 -2.16 12.36 -4.92
C SER A 298 -0.88 12.68 -5.69
N LEU A 299 -0.33 11.71 -6.41
CA LEU A 299 0.80 11.92 -7.32
C LEU A 299 0.39 12.83 -8.49
N MET A 300 -0.84 12.67 -9.02
CA MET A 300 -1.37 13.55 -10.08
C MET A 300 -1.56 14.98 -9.57
N GLU A 301 -2.00 15.17 -8.33
CA GLU A 301 -2.12 16.50 -7.75
C GLU A 301 -0.77 17.20 -7.67
N LEU A 302 0.30 16.49 -7.31
CA LEU A 302 1.67 17.02 -7.40
C LEU A 302 2.07 17.36 -8.84
N ALA A 303 1.72 16.50 -9.79
CA ALA A 303 2.02 16.69 -11.21
C ALA A 303 1.39 17.98 -11.76
N LYS A 304 0.27 18.47 -11.21
CA LYS A 304 -0.30 19.78 -11.57
C LYS A 304 0.66 20.94 -11.29
N GLY A 305 1.52 20.79 -10.28
CA GLY A 305 2.62 21.72 -9.98
C GLY A 305 3.82 21.60 -10.95
N LEU A 306 3.82 20.59 -11.81
CA LEU A 306 4.82 20.29 -12.83
C LEU A 306 4.17 20.09 -14.22
N PRO A 307 3.57 21.14 -14.84
CA PRO A 307 2.89 21.00 -16.12
C PRO A 307 3.78 20.38 -17.20
N GLY A 308 3.30 19.33 -17.86
CA GLY A 308 4.05 18.59 -18.90
C GLY A 308 5.02 17.53 -18.37
N SER A 309 4.94 17.19 -17.07
CA SER A 309 5.67 16.09 -16.46
C SER A 309 5.08 14.73 -16.86
N SER A 310 5.92 13.72 -16.95
CA SER A 310 5.56 12.32 -17.12
C SER A 310 4.83 11.71 -15.92
N LEU A 311 4.70 12.46 -14.82
CA LEU A 311 3.88 12.06 -13.67
C LEU A 311 2.40 11.97 -14.04
N ASP A 312 1.86 12.86 -14.86
CA ASP A 312 0.43 12.86 -15.24
C ASP A 312 0.04 11.72 -16.19
N PHE A 313 1.03 11.01 -16.75
CA PHE A 313 0.82 9.91 -17.68
C PHE A 313 -0.02 8.78 -17.08
N TRP A 314 0.07 8.57 -15.77
CA TRP A 314 -0.60 7.47 -15.07
C TRP A 314 -2.01 7.79 -14.57
N ASN A 315 -2.56 8.96 -14.94
CA ASN A 315 -3.87 9.39 -14.48
C ASN A 315 -5.01 8.48 -14.97
N ASP A 316 -5.80 7.93 -14.04
CA ASP A 316 -7.00 7.10 -14.28
C ASP A 316 -6.74 5.96 -15.29
N VAL A 317 -5.61 5.25 -15.12
CA VAL A 317 -5.23 4.06 -15.93
C VAL A 317 -4.71 2.90 -15.10
N ASP A 318 -4.88 2.94 -13.78
CA ASP A 318 -4.52 1.89 -12.83
C ASP A 318 -5.21 0.55 -13.12
N TRP A 319 -6.44 0.59 -13.65
CA TRP A 319 -7.23 -0.56 -14.09
C TRP A 319 -7.05 -0.89 -15.58
N VAL A 320 -6.14 -0.24 -16.31
CA VAL A 320 -5.98 -0.40 -17.76
C VAL A 320 -4.85 -1.36 -18.10
N GLY A 321 -5.16 -2.34 -18.94
CA GLY A 321 -4.22 -3.36 -19.40
C GLY A 321 -4.79 -4.18 -20.55
N GLY A 322 -3.94 -4.98 -21.20
CA GLY A 322 -4.31 -5.71 -22.41
C GLY A 322 -3.26 -6.73 -22.83
N MET A 323 -3.71 -7.72 -23.60
CA MET A 323 -2.83 -8.73 -24.20
C MET A 323 -2.17 -8.15 -25.46
N VAL A 324 -0.84 -8.19 -25.52
CA VAL A 324 -0.04 -7.91 -26.71
C VAL A 324 0.69 -9.19 -27.09
N GLY A 325 0.19 -9.88 -28.12
CA GLY A 325 0.54 -11.29 -28.34
C GLY A 325 0.07 -12.16 -27.17
N ASP A 326 1.01 -12.89 -26.56
CA ASP A 326 0.76 -13.75 -25.39
C ASP A 326 1.12 -13.08 -24.05
N GLU A 327 1.57 -11.83 -24.07
CA GLU A 327 1.97 -11.08 -22.88
C GLU A 327 0.84 -10.16 -22.41
N LEU A 328 0.52 -10.21 -21.12
CA LEU A 328 -0.39 -9.27 -20.47
C LEU A 328 0.40 -8.05 -20.01
N LEU A 329 0.15 -6.88 -20.59
CA LEU A 329 0.79 -5.62 -20.20
C LEU A 329 -0.22 -4.67 -19.56
N THR A 330 0.25 -3.79 -18.69
CA THR A 330 -0.59 -2.87 -17.93
C THR A 330 -0.02 -1.45 -17.88
N PHE A 331 -0.92 -0.48 -17.78
CA PHE A 331 -0.62 0.91 -17.46
C PHE A 331 -0.72 1.21 -15.95
N ASN A 332 -0.76 0.20 -15.09
CA ASN A 332 -0.74 0.41 -13.64
C ASN A 332 0.64 0.93 -13.18
N SER A 333 0.67 2.12 -12.58
CA SER A 333 1.90 2.83 -12.21
C SER A 333 2.77 2.03 -11.24
N VAL A 334 2.15 1.32 -10.30
CA VAL A 334 2.80 0.54 -9.24
C VAL A 334 3.42 -0.71 -9.84
N ASP A 335 2.67 -1.44 -10.67
CA ASP A 335 3.19 -2.62 -11.37
C ASP A 335 4.41 -2.26 -12.25
N VAL A 336 4.33 -1.17 -13.03
CA VAL A 336 5.42 -0.73 -13.90
C VAL A 336 6.62 -0.24 -13.08
N SER A 337 6.40 0.62 -12.09
CA SER A 337 7.49 1.18 -11.26
C SER A 337 8.21 0.13 -10.44
N LEU A 338 7.50 -0.86 -9.88
CA LEU A 338 8.13 -1.98 -9.19
C LEU A 338 8.87 -2.89 -10.15
N SER A 339 8.35 -3.12 -11.36
CA SER A 339 9.05 -3.92 -12.38
C SER A 339 10.35 -3.23 -12.82
N PHE A 340 10.31 -1.91 -12.98
CA PHE A 340 11.49 -1.08 -13.24
C PHE A 340 12.50 -1.15 -12.09
N ALA A 341 12.06 -0.92 -10.85
CA ALA A 341 12.92 -0.93 -9.67
C ALA A 341 13.63 -2.27 -9.44
N ASN A 342 12.94 -3.37 -9.77
CA ASN A 342 13.46 -4.74 -9.63
C ASN A 342 14.12 -5.27 -10.92
N LYS A 343 14.21 -4.46 -11.98
CA LYS A 343 14.80 -4.83 -13.28
C LYS A 343 14.22 -6.13 -13.85
N LEU A 344 12.90 -6.29 -13.74
CA LEU A 344 12.21 -7.49 -14.20
C LEU A 344 12.14 -7.49 -15.73
N PRO A 345 12.45 -8.61 -16.39
CA PRO A 345 12.26 -8.74 -17.84
C PRO A 345 10.76 -8.92 -18.19
N LEU A 346 10.43 -8.73 -19.46
CA LEU A 346 9.13 -9.13 -20.03
C LEU A 346 8.82 -10.60 -19.68
N GLY A 347 7.54 -10.93 -19.46
CA GLY A 347 7.10 -12.23 -18.94
C GLY A 347 7.33 -12.46 -17.44
N LYS A 348 8.07 -11.59 -16.75
CA LYS A 348 8.25 -11.64 -15.27
C LYS A 348 7.86 -10.36 -14.54
N HIS A 349 7.39 -9.36 -15.28
CA HIS A 349 6.94 -8.10 -14.73
C HIS A 349 5.66 -8.28 -13.90
N TYR A 350 5.38 -7.31 -13.04
CA TYR A 350 4.17 -7.31 -12.23
C TYR A 350 2.95 -6.93 -13.07
N THR A 351 1.82 -7.58 -12.80
CA THR A 351 0.50 -7.26 -13.37
C THR A 351 -0.59 -7.36 -12.30
N TYR A 352 -0.18 -7.32 -11.04
CA TYR A 352 -1.03 -7.74 -9.94
C TYR A 352 -1.93 -6.59 -9.49
N HIS A 353 -1.35 -5.41 -9.25
CA HIS A 353 -2.12 -4.25 -8.80
C HIS A 353 -3.16 -3.84 -9.85
N PHE A 354 -2.83 -4.01 -11.14
CA PHE A 354 -3.77 -3.91 -12.25
C PHE A 354 -5.01 -4.80 -12.09
N LYS A 355 -4.83 -6.08 -11.76
CA LYS A 355 -5.94 -7.03 -11.64
C LYS A 355 -6.85 -6.67 -10.46
N GLU A 356 -6.28 -6.24 -9.35
CA GLU A 356 -7.03 -5.77 -8.18
C GLU A 356 -7.78 -4.47 -8.47
N ALA A 357 -7.15 -3.52 -9.17
CA ALA A 357 -7.79 -2.29 -9.62
C ALA A 357 -8.95 -2.59 -10.59
N LEU A 358 -8.77 -3.57 -11.47
CA LEU A 358 -9.82 -4.01 -12.39
C LEU A 358 -11.00 -4.67 -11.66
N TRP A 359 -10.75 -5.47 -10.61
CA TRP A 359 -11.82 -5.98 -9.73
C TRP A 359 -12.60 -4.86 -9.05
N ASN A 360 -11.91 -3.88 -8.48
CA ASN A 360 -12.58 -2.71 -7.90
C ASN A 360 -13.37 -1.92 -8.95
N LYS A 361 -12.87 -1.84 -10.20
CA LYS A 361 -13.58 -1.19 -11.31
C LYS A 361 -14.85 -1.93 -11.70
N VAL A 362 -14.82 -3.27 -11.70
CA VAL A 362 -16.03 -4.09 -11.88
C VAL A 362 -17.03 -3.74 -10.79
N PHE A 363 -16.62 -3.82 -9.52
CA PHE A 363 -17.49 -3.54 -8.38
C PHE A 363 -18.12 -2.15 -8.48
N ALA A 364 -17.32 -1.14 -8.82
CA ALA A 364 -17.76 0.25 -9.02
C ALA A 364 -18.87 0.40 -10.07
N LEU A 365 -18.89 -0.47 -11.08
CA LEU A 365 -19.87 -0.46 -12.16
C LEU A 365 -21.08 -1.36 -11.89
N SER A 366 -20.97 -2.31 -10.97
CA SER A 366 -22.03 -3.29 -10.66
C SER A 366 -22.79 -2.97 -9.37
N GLU A 367 -22.07 -2.74 -8.26
CA GLU A 367 -22.66 -2.68 -6.92
C GLU A 367 -22.63 -1.26 -6.31
N GLY A 368 -21.55 -0.51 -6.53
CA GLY A 368 -21.37 0.81 -5.93
C GLY A 368 -19.91 1.12 -5.60
N ASP A 369 -19.68 2.14 -4.77
CA ASP A 369 -18.33 2.59 -4.47
C ASP A 369 -17.53 1.57 -3.60
N PRO A 370 -16.36 1.07 -4.05
CA PRO A 370 -15.57 0.09 -3.29
C PRO A 370 -15.08 0.60 -1.92
N GLU A 371 -14.83 1.91 -1.79
CA GLU A 371 -14.34 2.52 -0.56
C GLU A 371 -15.45 2.56 0.49
N ASP A 372 -16.64 3.03 0.11
CA ASP A 372 -17.82 3.01 0.96
C ASP A 372 -18.18 1.58 1.39
N TYR A 373 -18.07 0.61 0.48
CA TYR A 373 -18.31 -0.80 0.79
C TYR A 373 -17.28 -1.36 1.78
N PHE A 374 -15.99 -1.07 1.61
CA PHE A 374 -14.95 -1.44 2.57
C PHE A 374 -15.28 -0.89 3.97
N LEU A 375 -15.67 0.38 4.05
CA LEU A 375 -16.02 1.04 5.32
C LEU A 375 -17.26 0.42 5.97
N ASP A 376 -18.34 0.18 5.23
CA ASP A 376 -19.57 -0.44 5.76
C ASP A 376 -19.33 -1.87 6.25
N VAL A 377 -18.65 -2.67 5.42
CA VAL A 377 -18.36 -4.08 5.76
C VAL A 377 -17.50 -4.16 7.01
N TRP A 378 -16.47 -3.33 7.19
CA TRP A 378 -15.62 -3.43 8.37
C TRP A 378 -16.11 -2.68 9.61
N SER A 379 -16.93 -1.65 9.46
CA SER A 379 -17.47 -0.89 10.60
C SER A 379 -18.72 -1.53 11.23
N SER A 380 -19.40 -2.43 10.53
CA SER A 380 -20.47 -3.27 11.07
C SER A 380 -19.92 -4.39 11.97
#